data_AF-A0A925CDF4-F1
#
_entry.id   AF-A0A925CDF4-F1
#
_cell.length_a   1.000
_cell.length_b   1.000
_cell.length_c   1.000
_cell.angle_alpha   90.00
_cell.angle_beta   90.00
_cell.angle_gamma   90.00
#
_symmetry.space_group_name_H-M   'P 1'
#
loop_
_entity.id
_entity.type
_entity.pdbx_description
1 polymer ?
#
loop_
_entity_poly.entity_id
_entity_poly.type
_entity_poly.pdbx_seq_one_letter_code
_entity_poly.pdbx_strand_id
1 'polypeptide(L)'
;MTAMVESLSYQNTKINHWRSIAAAMLIAIAIAGCASGPTGSADGASPEQNSRTVVADWEDVPAAVSVATGQVELAVVDRSNPDPNRLVYELKSIRDEPGVLEVSRPQNGWIPGLPVVLTLRCEVGRFENKKTQDHLLHTLMQRLQDLRGVDAAPIR
;
A
#
# COMPACT_ATOMS: atom_id res chain seq x y z
N MET A 1 8.55 49.02 24.03
CA MET A 1 7.16 48.57 23.89
C MET A 1 7.24 47.10 23.52
N THR A 2 7.14 46.25 24.53
CA THR A 2 7.57 44.86 24.52
C THR A 2 6.30 44.03 24.70
N ALA A 3 5.77 43.49 23.61
CA ALA A 3 4.57 42.65 23.65
C ALA A 3 4.99 41.22 23.98
N MET A 4 4.68 40.82 25.21
CA MET A 4 4.66 39.43 25.68
C MET A 4 3.65 38.65 24.84
N VAL A 5 4.10 37.60 24.18
CA VAL A 5 3.23 36.58 23.58
C VAL A 5 3.34 35.35 24.46
N GLU A 6 2.31 35.14 25.27
CA GLU A 6 2.12 33.96 26.10
C GLU A 6 1.95 32.72 25.21
N SER A 7 2.93 31.83 25.32
CA SER A 7 2.94 30.48 24.77
C SER A 7 1.87 29.63 25.49
N LEU A 8 0.72 29.46 24.83
CA LEU A 8 -0.30 28.50 25.23
C LEU A 8 0.26 27.08 25.09
N SER A 9 0.50 26.46 26.24
CA SER A 9 0.86 25.07 26.41
C SER A 9 -0.28 24.17 25.95
N TYR A 10 -0.19 23.64 24.74
CA TYR A 10 -1.10 22.60 24.24
C TYR A 10 -0.68 21.24 24.81
N GLN A 11 -1.09 20.97 26.05
CA GLN A 11 -1.18 19.62 26.58
C GLN A 11 -2.32 18.88 25.87
N ASN A 12 -1.99 17.94 24.97
CA ASN A 12 -2.97 16.98 24.48
C ASN A 12 -2.47 15.56 24.71
N THR A 13 -2.46 15.19 25.99
CA THR A 13 -2.25 13.84 26.48
C THR A 13 -3.54 13.06 26.24
N LYS A 14 -3.73 12.48 25.05
CA LYS A 14 -4.79 11.50 24.83
C LYS A 14 -4.33 10.12 25.28
N ILE A 15 -4.78 9.81 26.49
CA ILE A 15 -4.57 8.59 27.24
C ILE A 15 -5.45 7.49 26.63
N ASN A 16 -4.87 6.59 25.84
CA ASN A 16 -5.56 5.42 25.32
C ASN A 16 -5.61 4.31 26.40
N HIS A 17 -6.60 4.42 27.28
CA HIS A 17 -7.03 3.34 28.18
C HIS A 17 -7.73 2.24 27.37
N TRP A 18 -6.96 1.26 26.84
CA TRP A 18 -7.56 0.09 26.17
C TRP A 18 -7.02 -1.25 26.64
N ARG A 19 -6.42 -1.30 27.82
CA ARG A 19 -5.97 -2.56 28.44
C ARG A 19 -6.82 -2.79 29.66
N SER A 20 -7.87 -3.61 29.56
CA SER A 20 -8.46 -4.40 30.67
C SER A 20 -9.80 -5.03 30.29
N ILE A 21 -9.88 -5.90 29.29
CA ILE A 21 -10.89 -6.97 29.26
C ILE A 21 -10.29 -8.17 28.51
N ALA A 22 -9.94 -9.22 29.24
CA ALA A 22 -10.13 -10.61 28.83
C ALA A 22 -9.64 -11.51 29.96
N ALA A 23 -10.51 -11.65 30.95
CA ALA A 23 -10.43 -12.67 31.97
C ALA A 23 -10.47 -14.06 31.33
N ALA A 24 -9.80 -14.99 32.00
CA ALA A 24 -9.60 -16.37 31.66
C ALA A 24 -10.88 -17.14 31.33
N MET A 25 -10.83 -17.98 30.29
CA MET A 25 -11.60 -19.21 30.25
C MET A 25 -10.76 -20.34 29.64
N LEU A 26 -10.13 -21.08 30.54
CA LEU A 26 -9.57 -22.41 30.35
C LEU A 26 -10.72 -23.40 30.17
N ILE A 27 -10.91 -23.96 28.98
CA ILE A 27 -11.59 -25.25 28.81
C ILE A 27 -10.74 -26.09 27.85
N ALA A 28 -10.04 -27.05 28.44
CA ALA A 28 -9.43 -28.17 27.76
C ALA A 28 -10.51 -29.18 27.36
N ILE A 29 -10.67 -29.45 26.07
CA ILE A 29 -11.28 -30.69 25.58
C ILE A 29 -10.39 -31.23 24.47
N ALA A 30 -9.67 -32.29 24.81
CA ALA A 30 -9.01 -33.18 23.88
C ALA A 30 -10.07 -34.02 23.17
N ILE A 31 -10.09 -33.97 21.84
CA ILE A 31 -10.64 -35.06 21.03
C ILE A 31 -9.60 -35.35 19.95
N ALA A 32 -8.82 -36.39 20.19
CA ALA A 32 -8.00 -37.03 19.18
C ALA A 32 -8.94 -37.74 18.19
N GLY A 33 -9.20 -37.10 17.06
CA GLY A 33 -9.88 -37.70 15.91
C GLY A 33 -8.98 -37.59 14.69
N CYS A 34 -8.19 -38.63 14.41
CA CYS A 34 -7.55 -38.81 13.11
C CYS A 34 -8.63 -39.16 12.07
N ALA A 35 -9.30 -38.15 11.55
CA ALA A 35 -10.07 -38.26 10.33
C ALA A 35 -9.14 -37.99 9.15
N SER A 36 -8.69 -39.05 8.48
CA SER A 36 -8.13 -38.99 7.13
C SER A 36 -9.23 -38.53 6.16
N GLY A 37 -9.48 -37.22 6.16
CA GLY A 37 -10.30 -36.55 5.15
C GLY A 37 -9.47 -36.26 3.91
N PRO A 38 -10.10 -36.17 2.72
CA PRO A 38 -9.40 -35.76 1.52
C PRO A 38 -8.69 -34.42 1.79
N THR A 39 -7.39 -34.39 1.58
CA THR A 39 -6.59 -33.18 1.42
C THR A 39 -7.13 -32.41 0.23
N GLY A 40 -8.29 -31.79 0.39
CA GLY A 40 -8.63 -30.61 -0.38
C GLY A 40 -7.65 -29.57 0.09
N SER A 41 -6.66 -29.27 -0.74
CA SER A 41 -5.87 -28.07 -0.62
C SER A 41 -6.84 -26.93 -0.36
N ALA A 42 -6.89 -26.47 0.89
CA ALA A 42 -7.34 -25.15 1.17
C ALA A 42 -6.32 -24.27 0.45
N ASP A 43 -6.60 -23.96 -0.82
CA ASP A 43 -6.22 -22.70 -1.44
C ASP A 43 -6.81 -21.62 -0.53
N GLY A 44 -6.16 -21.40 0.61
CA GLY A 44 -6.33 -20.19 1.37
C GLY A 44 -5.98 -19.12 0.38
N ALA A 45 -7.00 -18.40 -0.10
CA ALA A 45 -6.87 -17.35 -1.09
C ALA A 45 -5.66 -16.51 -0.70
N SER A 46 -4.54 -16.71 -1.42
CA SER A 46 -3.30 -16.04 -1.08
C SER A 46 -3.60 -14.55 -1.19
N PRO A 47 -3.38 -13.74 -0.15
CA PRO A 47 -3.56 -12.29 -0.21
C PRO A 47 -2.65 -11.60 -1.25
N GLU A 48 -1.89 -12.37 -2.03
CA GLU A 48 -1.03 -11.93 -3.13
C GLU A 48 -1.77 -11.51 -4.41
N GLN A 49 -3.07 -11.76 -4.57
CA GLN A 49 -3.72 -11.50 -5.89
C GLN A 49 -3.65 -10.04 -6.35
N ASN A 50 -3.47 -9.09 -5.43
CA ASN A 50 -3.42 -7.65 -5.73
C ASN A 50 -2.03 -7.04 -5.56
N SER A 51 -0.99 -7.88 -5.55
CA SER A 51 0.41 -7.47 -5.39
C SER A 51 1.24 -7.81 -6.63
N ARG A 52 2.12 -6.91 -7.05
CA ARG A 52 3.11 -7.15 -8.12
C ARG A 52 4.46 -6.57 -7.75
N THR A 53 5.53 -7.21 -8.24
CA THR A 53 6.90 -6.72 -8.04
C THR A 53 7.52 -6.21 -9.34
N VAL A 54 8.34 -5.16 -9.25
CA VAL A 54 9.04 -4.57 -10.40
C VAL A 54 10.39 -4.02 -9.97
N VAL A 55 11.41 -4.13 -10.84
CA VAL A 55 12.72 -3.50 -10.60
C VAL A 55 12.74 -2.13 -11.27
N ALA A 56 12.81 -1.07 -10.48
CA ALA A 56 12.79 0.31 -10.95
C ALA A 56 13.45 1.27 -9.94
N ASP A 57 13.64 2.52 -10.35
CA ASP A 57 14.18 3.56 -9.49
C ASP A 57 13.07 4.11 -8.58
N TRP A 58 13.35 4.21 -7.27
CA TRP A 58 12.37 4.68 -6.28
C TRP A 58 11.91 6.12 -6.54
N GLU A 59 12.81 6.93 -7.10
CA GLU A 59 12.60 8.34 -7.40
C GLU A 59 11.59 8.54 -8.54
N ASP A 60 11.39 7.53 -9.39
CA ASP A 60 10.45 7.57 -10.52
C ASP A 60 9.01 7.23 -10.13
N VAL A 61 8.79 6.65 -8.94
CA VAL A 61 7.46 6.21 -8.49
C VAL A 61 6.41 7.33 -8.58
N PRO A 62 6.64 8.56 -8.09
CA PRO A 62 5.65 9.63 -8.19
C PRO A 62 5.27 9.98 -9.64
N ALA A 63 6.26 10.05 -10.55
CA ALA A 63 6.03 10.34 -11.96
C ALA A 63 5.26 9.21 -12.64
N ALA A 64 5.63 7.96 -12.37
CA ALA A 64 4.97 6.79 -12.93
C ALA A 64 3.51 6.67 -12.45
N VAL A 65 3.25 6.92 -11.16
CA VAL A 65 1.88 6.92 -10.60
C VAL A 65 1.02 8.00 -11.24
N SER A 66 1.56 9.21 -11.43
CA SER A 66 0.81 10.31 -12.06
C SER A 66 0.38 9.97 -13.49
N VAL A 67 1.23 9.29 -14.27
CA VAL A 67 0.87 8.86 -15.64
C VAL A 67 -0.12 7.70 -15.60
N ALA A 68 0.16 6.68 -14.78
CA ALA A 68 -0.65 5.46 -14.75
C ALA A 68 -2.09 5.74 -14.30
N THR A 69 -2.28 6.55 -13.26
CA THR A 69 -3.62 6.92 -12.75
C THR A 69 -4.46 7.64 -13.80
N GLY A 70 -3.86 8.56 -14.56
CA GLY A 70 -4.53 9.25 -15.67
C GLY A 70 -5.01 8.31 -16.79
N GLN A 71 -4.30 7.21 -17.06
CA GLN A 71 -4.69 6.23 -18.08
C GLN A 71 -5.84 5.30 -17.65
N VAL A 72 -6.03 5.11 -16.34
CA VAL A 72 -7.07 4.22 -15.80
C VAL A 72 -8.25 4.96 -15.16
N GLU A 73 -8.40 6.25 -15.45
CA GLU A 73 -9.49 7.10 -14.94
C GLU A 73 -9.54 7.14 -13.39
N LEU A 74 -8.37 7.12 -12.75
CA LEU A 74 -8.21 7.34 -11.32
C LEU A 74 -7.50 8.68 -11.08
N ALA A 75 -7.87 9.36 -10.00
CA ALA A 75 -7.17 10.55 -9.51
C ALA A 75 -6.49 10.26 -8.18
N VAL A 76 -5.27 10.78 -7.99
CA VAL A 76 -4.63 10.80 -6.67
C VAL A 76 -5.26 11.92 -5.85
N VAL A 77 -5.86 11.59 -4.71
CA VAL A 77 -6.48 12.57 -3.80
C VAL A 77 -5.59 12.96 -2.65
N ASP A 78 -4.77 12.02 -2.18
CA ASP A 78 -3.76 12.26 -1.15
C ASP A 78 -2.53 11.37 -1.37
N ARG A 79 -1.40 11.80 -0.82
CA ARG A 79 -0.17 11.03 -0.77
C ARG A 79 0.42 11.12 0.62
N SER A 80 0.59 9.97 1.25
CA SER A 80 1.31 9.86 2.51
C SER A 80 2.56 9.01 2.37
N ASN A 81 3.50 9.23 3.29
CA ASN A 81 4.77 8.53 3.37
C ASN A 81 4.94 8.04 4.82
N PRO A 82 4.25 6.94 5.21
CA PRO A 82 4.27 6.46 6.59
C PRO A 82 5.69 6.14 7.10
N ASP A 83 6.59 5.74 6.20
CA ASP A 83 8.00 5.52 6.48
C ASP A 83 8.86 5.69 5.21
N PRO A 84 10.20 5.84 5.31
CA PRO A 84 11.06 6.10 4.14
C PRO A 84 11.06 5.04 3.04
N ASN A 85 10.44 3.88 3.26
CA ASN A 85 10.41 2.75 2.34
C ASN A 85 9.01 2.44 1.82
N ARG A 86 8.02 3.30 2.12
CA ARG A 86 6.62 3.05 1.81
C ARG A 86 5.90 4.32 1.43
N LEU A 87 5.36 4.35 0.22
CA LEU A 87 4.47 5.39 -0.28
C LEU A 87 3.05 4.85 -0.34
N VAL A 88 2.09 5.65 0.13
CA VAL A 88 0.67 5.32 0.06
C VAL A 88 -0.04 6.46 -0.67
N TYR A 89 -0.76 6.10 -1.71
CA TYR A 89 -1.56 7.00 -2.52
C TYR A 89 -3.02 6.68 -2.29
N GLU A 90 -3.77 7.66 -1.80
CA GLU A 90 -5.22 7.59 -1.80
C GLU A 90 -5.71 7.94 -3.20
N LEU A 91 -6.56 7.08 -3.76
CA LEU A 91 -7.08 7.19 -5.11
C LEU A 91 -8.60 7.39 -5.07
N LYS A 92 -9.14 8.04 -6.09
CA LYS A 92 -10.58 8.16 -6.31
C LYS A 92 -10.90 7.97 -7.79
N SER A 93 -11.86 7.10 -8.09
CA SER A 93 -12.33 6.91 -9.46
C SER A 93 -13.30 8.00 -9.90
N ILE A 94 -13.58 8.07 -11.21
CA ILE A 94 -14.64 8.93 -11.76
C ILE A 94 -16.04 8.63 -11.22
N ARG A 95 -16.23 7.48 -10.55
CA ARG A 95 -17.48 7.08 -9.90
C ARG A 95 -17.48 7.32 -8.39
N ASP A 96 -16.54 8.13 -7.89
CA ASP A 96 -16.31 8.38 -6.47
C ASP A 96 -15.97 7.14 -5.64
N GLU A 97 -15.49 6.06 -6.28
CA GLU A 97 -15.03 4.87 -5.56
C GLU A 97 -13.63 5.14 -4.97
N PRO A 98 -13.42 4.91 -3.67
CA PRO A 98 -12.10 5.08 -3.06
C PRO A 98 -11.17 3.95 -3.47
N GLY A 99 -9.88 4.23 -3.51
CA GLY A 99 -8.84 3.24 -3.69
C GLY A 99 -7.56 3.60 -2.94
N VAL A 100 -6.68 2.63 -2.80
CA VAL A 100 -5.37 2.79 -2.18
C VAL A 100 -4.35 2.09 -3.06
N LEU A 101 -3.30 2.81 -3.42
CA LEU A 101 -2.10 2.24 -4.04
C LEU A 101 -0.95 2.38 -3.05
N GLU A 102 -0.38 1.26 -2.68
CA GLU A 102 0.79 1.18 -1.84
C GLU A 102 1.99 0.75 -2.69
N VAL A 103 3.09 1.48 -2.53
CA VAL A 103 4.39 1.16 -3.14
C VAL A 103 5.39 1.04 -2.02
N SER A 104 6.05 -0.11 -1.92
CA SER A 104 7.06 -0.36 -0.89
C SER A 104 8.36 -0.88 -1.49
N ARG A 105 9.45 -0.67 -0.77
CA ARG A 105 10.77 -1.22 -1.09
C ARG A 105 11.37 -1.93 0.13
N PRO A 106 12.31 -2.88 -0.07
CA PRO A 106 13.04 -3.48 1.02
C PRO A 106 13.73 -2.43 1.89
N GLN A 107 13.65 -2.60 3.22
CA GLN A 107 14.32 -1.72 4.17
C GLN A 107 15.85 -1.78 4.07
N ASN A 108 16.38 -2.93 3.67
CA ASN A 108 17.81 -3.20 3.62
C ASN A 108 18.30 -3.32 2.17
N GLY A 109 19.52 -2.85 1.91
CA GLY A 109 20.16 -2.98 0.60
C GLY A 109 19.75 -1.92 -0.43
N TRP A 110 19.02 -0.88 -0.03
CA TRP A 110 18.79 0.28 -0.90
C TRP A 110 20.05 1.15 -1.00
N ILE A 111 20.44 1.42 -2.23
CA ILE A 111 21.49 2.37 -2.58
C ILE A 111 20.82 3.46 -3.43
N PRO A 112 20.87 4.75 -3.04
CA PRO A 112 20.33 5.85 -3.84
C PRO A 112 20.87 5.84 -5.27
N GLY A 113 20.00 6.08 -6.26
CA GLY A 113 20.35 6.06 -7.68
C GLY A 113 20.57 4.67 -8.30
N LEU A 114 20.35 3.56 -7.56
CA LEU A 114 20.31 2.22 -8.13
C LEU A 114 18.87 1.66 -8.14
N PRO A 115 18.51 0.89 -9.18
CA PRO A 115 17.23 0.21 -9.23
C PRO A 115 17.02 -0.74 -8.06
N VAL A 116 15.80 -0.79 -7.57
CA VAL A 116 15.38 -1.58 -6.40
C VAL A 116 14.11 -2.37 -6.73
N VAL A 117 13.93 -3.53 -6.12
CA VAL A 117 12.68 -4.30 -6.22
C VAL A 117 11.60 -3.56 -5.45
N LEU A 118 10.59 -3.08 -6.14
CA LEU A 118 9.41 -2.45 -5.59
C LEU A 118 8.27 -3.46 -5.51
N THR A 119 7.51 -3.43 -4.42
CA THR A 119 6.24 -4.16 -4.27
C THR A 119 5.10 -3.17 -4.39
N LEU A 120 4.22 -3.40 -5.36
CA LEU A 120 3.07 -2.59 -5.70
C LEU A 120 1.82 -3.33 -5.23
N ARG A 121 0.99 -2.71 -4.40
CA ARG A 121 -0.31 -3.25 -3.99
C ARG A 121 -1.41 -2.24 -4.28
N CYS A 122 -2.48 -2.67 -4.91
CA CYS A 122 -3.59 -1.77 -5.26
C CYS A 122 -4.92 -2.36 -4.82
N GLU A 123 -5.76 -1.54 -4.20
CA GLU A 123 -7.14 -1.86 -3.89
C GLU A 123 -8.03 -0.71 -4.38
N VAL A 124 -9.06 -1.04 -5.16
CA VAL A 124 -10.00 -0.04 -5.71
C VAL A 124 -11.43 -0.53 -5.51
N GLY A 125 -12.24 0.33 -4.89
CA GLY A 125 -13.65 0.10 -4.60
C GLY A 125 -13.89 -0.88 -3.45
N ARG A 126 -15.17 -1.05 -3.10
CA ARG A 126 -15.62 -1.94 -2.02
C ARG A 126 -15.66 -3.42 -2.42
N PHE A 127 -15.75 -3.70 -3.72
CA PHE A 127 -15.96 -5.05 -4.27
C PHE A 127 -14.80 -5.53 -5.14
N GLU A 128 -13.57 -5.09 -4.85
CA GLU A 128 -12.35 -5.54 -5.53
C GLU A 128 -12.50 -5.53 -7.07
N ASN A 129 -12.53 -4.33 -7.67
CA ASN A 129 -12.56 -4.21 -9.13
C ASN A 129 -11.24 -4.66 -9.75
N LYS A 130 -11.07 -5.98 -9.87
CA LYS A 130 -9.84 -6.65 -10.29
C LYS A 130 -9.35 -6.16 -11.65
N LYS A 131 -10.27 -5.89 -12.59
CA LYS A 131 -9.92 -5.38 -13.91
C LYS A 131 -9.21 -4.02 -13.83
N THR A 132 -9.77 -3.09 -13.04
CA THR A 132 -9.15 -1.76 -12.87
C THR A 132 -7.84 -1.85 -12.09
N GLN A 133 -7.77 -2.70 -11.07
CA GLN A 133 -6.54 -2.92 -10.30
C GLN A 133 -5.42 -3.51 -11.16
N ASP A 134 -5.72 -4.57 -11.93
CA ASP A 134 -4.77 -5.20 -12.85
C ASP A 134 -4.31 -4.24 -13.93
N HIS A 135 -5.21 -3.41 -14.47
CA HIS A 135 -4.87 -2.40 -15.46
C HIS A 135 -3.94 -1.34 -14.85
N LEU A 136 -4.27 -0.80 -13.67
CA LEU A 136 -3.42 0.18 -12.99
C LEU A 136 -2.01 -0.38 -12.73
N LEU A 137 -1.93 -1.58 -12.14
CA LEU A 137 -0.67 -2.20 -11.81
C LEU A 137 0.16 -2.50 -13.06
N HIS A 138 -0.48 -2.97 -14.14
CA HIS A 138 0.20 -3.22 -15.41
C HIS A 138 0.78 -1.92 -16.02
N THR A 139 -0.04 -0.87 -16.12
CA THR A 139 0.38 0.43 -16.64
C THR A 139 1.49 1.05 -15.79
N LEU A 140 1.38 0.97 -14.47
CA LEU A 140 2.39 1.47 -13.55
C LEU A 140 3.73 0.73 -13.71
N MET A 141 3.70 -0.60 -13.78
CA MET A 141 4.91 -1.40 -14.00
C MET A 141 5.58 -1.06 -15.32
N GLN A 142 4.80 -0.96 -16.40
CA GLN A 142 5.32 -0.59 -17.71
C GLN A 142 5.97 0.79 -17.67
N ARG A 143 5.31 1.77 -17.04
CA ARG A 143 5.86 3.12 -16.95
C ARG A 143 7.13 3.19 -16.11
N LEU A 144 7.20 2.45 -15.00
CA LEU A 144 8.41 2.34 -14.19
C LEU A 144 9.58 1.70 -14.97
N GLN A 145 9.29 0.73 -15.84
CA GLN A 145 10.29 0.14 -16.72
C GLN A 145 10.78 1.11 -17.80
N ASP A 146 9.86 1.91 -18.36
CA ASP A 146 10.18 2.92 -19.38
C ASP A 146 11.05 4.07 -18.85
N LEU A 147 10.89 4.43 -17.56
CA LEU A 147 11.69 5.48 -16.91
C LEU A 147 13.06 4.99 -16.42
N ARG A 148 13.27 3.68 -16.32
CA ARG A 148 14.48 3.12 -15.75
C ARG A 148 15.74 3.58 -16.51
N GLY A 149 16.60 4.31 -15.82
CA GLY A 149 17.87 4.81 -16.37
C GLY A 149 17.73 5.93 -17.41
N VAL A 150 16.56 6.59 -17.50
CA VAL A 150 16.36 7.78 -18.34
C VAL A 150 15.75 8.92 -17.53
N ASP A 151 16.17 10.16 -17.79
CA ASP A 151 15.59 11.33 -17.11
C ASP A 151 14.15 11.62 -17.55
N ALA A 152 13.78 11.20 -18.76
CA ALA A 152 12.44 11.37 -19.33
C ALA A 152 12.14 10.32 -20.41
N ALA A 153 10.93 9.76 -20.36
CA ALA A 153 10.39 8.89 -21.41
C ALA A 153 9.10 9.49 -22.00
N PRO A 154 8.91 9.48 -23.33
CA PRO A 154 7.67 9.94 -23.95
C PRO A 154 6.48 9.11 -23.48
N ILE A 155 5.31 9.74 -23.38
CA ILE A 155 4.04 9.07 -23.09
C ILE A 155 3.49 8.54 -24.42
N ARG A 156 3.17 7.24 -24.49
CA ARG A 156 2.57 6.59 -25.65
C ARG A 156 1.09 6.34 -25.43
#